data_AF-A0A4R2J0S1-F1
#
_entry.id   AF-A0A4R2J0S1-F1
#
_cell.length_a   1.000
_cell.length_b   1.000
_cell.length_c   1.000
_cell.angle_alpha   90.00
_cell.angle_beta   90.00
_cell.angle_gamma   90.00
#
_symmetry.space_group_name_H-M   'P 1'
#
loop_
_entity.id
_entity.type
_entity.pdbx_description
1 polymer ?
#
loop_
_entity_poly.entity_id
_entity_poly.type
_entity_poly.pdbx_seq_one_letter_code
_entity_poly.pdbx_strand_id
1 'polypeptide(L)' 'MRAFNGQTGEDPIFQGTPDFDLELIETRTLDGHTQELIYRPTLHIP' A
#
# COMPACT_ATOMS: atom_id res chain seq x y z
N MET A 1 7.95 0.77 10.90
CA MET A 1 7.39 0.58 9.55
C MET A 1 6.06 1.31 9.52
N ARG A 2 6.01 2.50 8.90
CA ARG A 2 4.81 3.36 8.90
C ARG A 2 3.92 2.95 7.72
N ALA A 3 2.64 2.72 7.97
CA ALA A 3 1.65 2.38 6.96
C ALA A 3 1.60 3.48 5.88
N PHE A 4 1.59 3.09 4.60
CA PHE A 4 1.26 3.98 3.50
C PHE A 4 -0.27 4.20 3.53
N ASN A 5 -0.70 5.22 4.24
CA ASN A 5 -2.06 5.73 4.22
C ASN A 5 -2.25 6.59 2.96
N GLY A 6 -3.27 6.28 2.16
CA GLY A 6 -3.65 7.04 0.95
C GLY A 6 -4.10 8.47 1.21
N GLN A 7 -4.12 8.93 2.46
CA GLN A 7 -4.52 10.28 2.85
C GLN A 7 -3.37 11.31 2.81
N THR A 8 -2.10 10.88 2.70
CA THR A 8 -0.92 11.79 2.75
C THR A 8 -0.02 11.76 1.51
N GLY A 9 -0.42 11.07 0.44
CA GLY A 9 0.22 11.26 -0.86
C GLY A 9 -0.32 12.54 -1.50
N GLU A 10 0.56 13.53 -1.75
CA GLU A 10 0.19 14.83 -2.34
C GLU A 10 -0.47 14.76 -3.73
N ASP A 11 -0.66 13.57 -4.30
CA ASP A 11 -1.57 13.32 -5.41
C ASP A 11 -2.24 11.95 -5.22
N PRO A 12 -3.53 11.86 -4.87
CA PRO A 12 -4.22 10.59 -4.79
C PRO A 12 -4.33 9.98 -6.19
N ILE A 13 -3.57 8.91 -6.43
CA ILE A 13 -3.67 8.08 -7.66
C ILE A 13 -5.11 7.57 -7.85
N PHE A 14 -5.85 7.42 -6.74
CA PHE A 14 -7.24 7.01 -6.73
C PHE A 14 -8.13 8.10 -6.11
N GLN A 15 -8.67 9.00 -6.94
CA GLN A 15 -9.74 9.92 -6.50
C GLN A 15 -11.08 9.18 -6.44
N GLY A 16 -11.71 9.15 -5.27
CA GLY A 16 -13.09 8.67 -5.08
C GLY A 16 -13.25 7.18 -4.74
N THR A 17 -12.16 6.46 -4.45
CA THR A 17 -12.23 5.07 -3.96
C THR A 17 -12.22 5.02 -2.43
N PRO A 18 -12.90 4.05 -1.81
CA PRO A 18 -12.84 3.85 -0.36
C PRO A 18 -11.41 3.61 0.13
N ASP A 19 -11.13 4.00 1.36
CA ASP A 19 -9.84 3.70 2.01
C ASP A 19 -9.64 2.18 2.06
N PHE A 20 -8.41 1.74 1.77
CA PHE A 20 -8.04 0.32 1.82
C PHE A 20 -6.96 0.11 2.88
N ASP A 21 -7.19 -0.87 3.74
CA ASP A 21 -6.11 -1.46 4.52
C ASP A 21 -5.29 -2.38 3.62
N LEU A 22 -3.98 -2.39 3.83
CA LEU A 22 -3.05 -3.20 3.04
C LEU A 22 -2.46 -4.29 3.92
N GLU A 23 -2.77 -5.54 3.58
CA GLU A 23 -2.10 -6.71 4.16
C GLU A 23 -0.91 -7.10 3.28
N LEU A 24 0.28 -7.13 3.88
CA LEU A 24 1.50 -7.57 3.19
C LEU A 24 1.50 -9.09 3.07
N ILE A 25 1.49 -9.60 1.84
CA ILE A 25 1.55 -11.04 1.57
C ILE A 25 3.00 -11.48 1.36
N GLU A 26 3.76 -10.70 0.62
CA GLU A 26 5.12 -11.08 0.24
C GLU A 26 6.05 -9.88 0.19
N THR A 27 7.30 -10.12 0.56
CA THR A 27 8.41 -9.19 0.40
C THR A 27 9.56 -9.91 -0.27
N ARG A 28 10.08 -9.33 -1.35
CA ARG A 28 11.31 -9.81 -1.99
C ARG A 28 12.23 -8.65 -2.33
N THR A 29 13.53 -8.90 -2.20
CA THR A 29 14.56 -7.99 -2.68
C THR A 29 14.96 -8.41 -4.09
N LEU A 30 14.68 -7.57 -5.07
CA LEU A 30 15.21 -7.67 -6.41
C LEU A 30 16.57 -6.96 -6.43
N ASP A 31 17.52 -7.46 -7.22
CA ASP A 31 18.86 -6.88 -7.49
C ASP A 31 19.75 -6.46 -6.29
N GLY A 32 19.31 -6.72 -5.06
CA GLY A 32 19.99 -6.34 -3.83
C GLY A 32 19.66 -4.92 -3.34
N HIS A 33 18.95 -4.11 -4.14
CA HIS A 33 18.66 -2.71 -3.83
C HIS A 33 17.20 -2.33 -4.05
N THR A 34 16.43 -3.13 -4.78
CA THR A 34 15.01 -2.89 -5.05
C THR A 34 14.12 -3.78 -4.18
N GLN A 35 13.13 -3.20 -3.50
CA GLN A 35 12.15 -3.97 -2.73
C GLN A 35 10.86 -4.11 -3.52
N GLU A 36 10.41 -5.34 -3.73
CA GLU A 36 9.08 -5.62 -4.22
C GLU A 36 8.20 -6.12 -3.08
N LEU A 37 7.03 -5.50 -2.94
CA LEU A 37 6.08 -5.73 -1.87
C LEU A 37 4.71 -6.05 -2.48
N ILE A 38 4.20 -7.25 -2.22
CA ILE A 38 2.90 -7.69 -2.72
C ILE A 38 1.87 -7.52 -1.61
N TYR A 39 0.82 -6.74 -1.88
CA TYR A 39 -0.26 -6.46 -0.93
C TYR A 39 -1.60 -6.99 -1.42
N ARG A 40 -2.44 -7.43 -0.48
CA ARG A 40 -3.87 -7.62 -0.69
C ARG A 40 -4.61 -6.44 -0.07
N PRO A 41 -5.36 -5.66 -0.87
CA PRO A 41 -6.20 -4.62 -0.33
C PRO A 41 -7.45 -5.23 0.30
N THR A 42 -7.83 -4.71 1.46
CA THR A 42 -9.13 -4.97 2.10
C THR A 42 -9.84 -3.66 2.31
N LEU A 43 -11.17 -3.64 2.11
CA LEU A 43 -11.97 -2.44 2.36
C LEU A 43 -11.79 -2.04 3.83
N HIS A 44 -11.32 -0.81 4.07
CA HIS A 44 -11.25 -0.28 5.42
C HIS A 44 -12.67 -0.06 5.93
N ILE A 45 -13.01 -0.70 7.05
CA ILE A 45 -14.24 -0.44 7.78
C ILE A 45 -13.85 0.46 8.96
N PRO A 46 -14.43 1.68 9.09
CA PRO A 46 -14.09 2.61 10.16
C PRO A 46 -14.31 2.08 11.58
#